data_AF-A0A917Y0L5-F1
#
_entry.id   AF-A0A917Y0L5-F1
#
_cell.length_a   1.000
_cell.length_b   1.000
_cell.length_c   1.000
_cell.angle_alpha   90.00
_cell.angle_beta   90.00
_cell.angle_gamma   90.00
#
_symmetry.space_group_name_H-M   'P 1'
#
loop_
_entity.id
_entity.type
_entity.pdbx_description
1 polymer ?
#
loop_
_entity_poly.entity_id
_entity_poly.type
_entity_poly.pdbx_seq_one_letter_code
_entity_poly.pdbx_strand_id
1 'polypeptide(L)'
;MVDFLLGLIESADAERVRRRLGLHRPDAAEGKATRSALYASWKRMPVPSSVLLWALEEDDPERNAVVWGHVSADDAMRRAVVRGIPHGPGRTRAVRVENELRREQEPPVPEHFSMYGLIGSLRASTSMGPARAAATMVLGHPGWQAVAEADRERPLPGYARWALAVRPDCPPALRAQFGSHAKFTHRVRQAGVIDGPGQYATTWSPATQVLMVLAMGTTMFPTRVREAEDALRPLVRSQLGGREDAWAVLAQLVRSYHGTIPELVTTAGAVA
;
A
#
# COMPACT_ATOMS: atom_id res chain seq x y z
N MET A 1 12.45 -2.30 -12.33
CA MET A 1 12.49 -0.95 -11.73
C MET A 1 12.49 0.13 -12.79
N VAL A 2 13.52 0.19 -13.65
CA VAL A 2 13.57 1.12 -14.80
C VAL A 2 12.39 0.91 -15.75
N ASP A 3 11.96 -0.34 -15.95
CA ASP A 3 10.80 -0.66 -16.80
C ASP A 3 9.49 0.01 -16.41
N PHE A 4 9.26 0.26 -15.12
CA PHE A 4 8.08 1.00 -14.69
C PHE A 4 8.08 2.41 -15.28
N LEU A 5 9.21 3.12 -15.20
CA LEU A 5 9.35 4.47 -15.77
C LEU A 5 9.34 4.45 -17.30
N LEU A 6 9.91 3.42 -17.93
CA LEU A 6 9.84 3.25 -19.38
C LEU A 6 8.41 3.08 -19.88
N GLY A 7 7.51 2.54 -19.06
CA GLY A 7 6.06 2.48 -19.36
C GLY A 7 5.38 3.85 -19.43
N LEU A 8 6.04 4.93 -18.99
CA LEU A 8 5.45 6.28 -18.93
C LEU A 8 5.77 7.15 -20.16
N ILE A 9 6.73 6.73 -20.99
CA ILE A 9 7.09 7.41 -22.25
C ILE A 9 6.44 6.72 -23.45
N GLU A 10 6.63 7.30 -24.63
CA GLU A 10 6.12 6.73 -25.87
C GLU A 10 6.76 5.35 -26.15
N SER A 11 5.96 4.41 -26.63
CA SER A 11 6.39 3.01 -26.80
C SER A 11 7.63 2.87 -27.69
N ALA A 12 7.72 3.65 -28.77
CA ALA A 12 8.88 3.65 -29.66
C ALA A 12 10.16 4.14 -28.95
N ASP A 13 10.05 5.12 -28.06
CA ASP A 13 11.18 5.64 -27.28
C ASP A 13 11.62 4.63 -26.23
N ALA A 14 10.66 4.01 -25.53
CA ALA A 14 10.92 2.97 -24.55
C ALA A 14 11.71 1.79 -25.16
N GLU A 15 11.33 1.33 -26.36
CA GLU A 15 12.04 0.24 -27.04
C GLU A 15 13.45 0.61 -27.48
N ARG A 16 13.70 1.86 -27.90
CA ARG A 16 15.07 2.33 -28.20
C ARG A 16 15.93 2.32 -26.94
N VAL A 17 15.41 2.86 -25.84
CA VAL A 17 16.12 2.90 -24.55
C VAL A 17 16.39 1.49 -24.03
N ARG A 18 15.42 0.56 -24.10
CA ARG A 18 15.63 -0.85 -23.69
C ARG A 18 16.79 -1.47 -24.44
N ARG A 19 16.82 -1.33 -25.77
CA ARG A 19 17.93 -1.85 -26.60
C ARG A 19 19.27 -1.24 -26.20
N ARG A 20 19.32 0.08 -25.98
CA ARG A 20 20.54 0.79 -25.58
C ARG A 20 21.09 0.30 -24.23
N LEU A 21 20.20 0.04 -23.27
CA LEU A 21 20.56 -0.40 -21.93
C LEU A 21 20.72 -1.93 -21.79
N GLY A 22 20.49 -2.69 -22.88
CA GLY A 22 20.52 -4.16 -22.84
C GLY A 22 19.38 -4.77 -22.00
N LEU A 23 18.28 -4.04 -21.81
CA LEU A 23 17.11 -4.51 -21.07
C LEU A 23 16.24 -5.38 -21.98
N HIS A 24 15.79 -6.52 -21.45
CA HIS A 24 14.87 -7.40 -22.14
C HIS A 24 13.46 -6.85 -22.03
N ARG A 25 12.64 -7.05 -23.08
CA ARG A 25 11.23 -6.72 -23.00
C ARG A 25 10.58 -7.65 -21.97
N PRO A 26 9.78 -7.14 -21.02
CA PRO A 26 8.99 -8.01 -20.16
C PRO A 26 8.05 -8.80 -21.06
N ASP A 27 8.19 -10.13 -21.07
CA ASP A 27 7.38 -11.00 -21.92
C ASP A 27 5.93 -10.97 -21.43
N ALA A 28 4.99 -10.68 -22.33
CA ALA A 28 3.56 -10.70 -22.01
C ALA A 28 3.04 -12.11 -21.66
N ALA A 29 3.86 -13.15 -21.87
CA ALA A 29 3.55 -14.56 -21.67
C ALA A 29 4.23 -15.15 -20.42
N GLU A 30 4.44 -14.35 -19.37
CA GLU A 30 4.98 -14.83 -18.11
C GLU A 30 4.00 -15.81 -17.42
N GLY A 31 4.36 -17.09 -17.43
CA GLY A 31 3.55 -18.18 -16.90
C GLY A 31 3.38 -18.18 -15.38
N LYS A 32 2.61 -19.14 -14.87
CA LYS A 32 2.30 -19.31 -13.44
C LYS A 32 3.55 -19.34 -12.53
N ALA A 33 4.67 -19.90 -13.01
CA ALA A 33 5.91 -19.99 -12.25
C ALA A 33 6.51 -18.61 -11.93
N THR A 34 6.50 -17.68 -12.89
CA THR A 34 6.99 -16.30 -12.70
C THR A 34 6.12 -15.54 -11.72
N ARG A 35 4.79 -15.69 -11.80
CA ARG A 35 3.84 -15.11 -10.85
C ARG A 35 4.05 -15.62 -9.43
N SER A 36 4.25 -16.93 -9.26
CA SER A 36 4.52 -17.53 -7.96
C SER A 36 5.81 -16.99 -7.34
N ALA A 37 6.87 -16.81 -8.14
CA ALA A 37 8.13 -16.22 -7.67
C ALA A 37 7.95 -14.74 -7.26
N LEU A 38 7.18 -13.97 -8.04
CA LEU A 38 6.84 -12.58 -7.71
C LEU A 38 6.07 -12.50 -6.39
N TYR A 39 5.06 -13.35 -6.17
CA TYR A 39 4.32 -13.38 -4.92
C TYR A 39 5.19 -13.80 -3.72
N ALA A 40 6.08 -14.77 -3.91
CA ALA A 40 7.01 -15.18 -2.86
C ALA A 40 7.98 -14.04 -2.48
N SER A 41 8.46 -13.28 -3.47
CA SER A 41 9.29 -12.10 -3.24
C SER A 41 8.52 -11.00 -2.52
N TRP A 42 7.30 -10.70 -3.01
CA TRP A 42 6.41 -9.69 -2.44
C TRP A 42 6.12 -9.96 -0.97
N LYS A 43 5.75 -11.19 -0.59
CA LYS A 43 5.44 -11.56 0.81
C LYS A 43 6.53 -11.19 1.81
N ARG A 44 7.79 -11.13 1.38
CA ARG A 44 8.97 -10.87 2.23
C ARG A 44 9.47 -9.44 2.15
N MET A 45 9.01 -8.65 1.19
CA MET A 45 9.46 -7.28 1.01
C MET A 45 8.75 -6.36 2.00
N PRO A 46 9.47 -5.63 2.88
CA PRO A 46 8.83 -4.66 3.76
C PRO A 46 8.18 -3.55 2.94
N VAL A 47 6.88 -3.36 3.13
CA VAL A 47 6.10 -2.27 2.52
C VAL A 47 5.28 -1.54 3.58
N PRO A 48 4.96 -0.24 3.37
CA PRO A 48 3.95 0.44 4.17
C PRO A 48 2.62 -0.31 4.14
N SER A 49 1.88 -0.28 5.26
CA SER A 49 0.59 -0.96 5.39
C SER A 49 -0.45 -0.49 4.35
N SER A 50 -0.37 0.76 3.89
CA SER A 50 -1.23 1.29 2.82
C SER A 50 -1.03 0.55 1.49
N VAL A 51 0.19 0.07 1.20
CA VAL A 51 0.46 -0.71 -0.02
C VAL A 51 -0.28 -2.05 0.01
N LEU A 52 -0.36 -2.68 1.20
CA LEU A 52 -1.14 -3.90 1.38
C LEU A 52 -2.63 -3.62 1.23
N LEU A 53 -3.11 -2.49 1.74
CA LEU A 53 -4.50 -2.08 1.55
C LEU A 53 -4.84 -1.90 0.06
N TRP A 54 -3.98 -1.27 -0.75
CA TRP A 54 -4.24 -1.14 -2.19
C TRP A 54 -4.38 -2.49 -2.89
N ALA A 55 -3.62 -3.50 -2.46
CA ALA A 55 -3.77 -4.86 -2.99
C ALA A 55 -5.08 -5.52 -2.53
N LEU A 56 -5.51 -5.28 -1.28
CA LEU A 56 -6.79 -5.76 -0.77
C LEU A 56 -7.99 -5.08 -1.45
N GLU A 57 -7.87 -3.80 -1.83
CA GLU A 57 -8.91 -3.02 -2.53
C GLU A 57 -9.28 -3.60 -3.91
N GLU A 58 -8.42 -4.45 -4.50
CA GLU A 58 -8.75 -5.20 -5.72
C GLU A 58 -9.81 -6.29 -5.47
N ASP A 59 -10.05 -6.67 -4.21
CA ASP A 59 -10.98 -7.71 -3.77
C ASP A 59 -10.85 -9.02 -4.57
N ASP A 60 -9.61 -9.35 -4.91
CA ASP A 60 -9.21 -10.55 -5.63
C ASP A 60 -8.75 -11.63 -4.64
N PRO A 61 -9.34 -12.83 -4.66
CA PRO A 61 -8.99 -13.90 -3.71
C PRO A 61 -7.51 -14.27 -3.70
N GLU A 62 -6.85 -14.34 -4.87
CA GLU A 62 -5.44 -14.73 -5.00
C GLU A 62 -4.54 -13.66 -4.37
N ARG A 63 -4.79 -12.38 -4.65
CA ARG A 63 -4.07 -11.25 -4.03
C ARG A 63 -4.30 -11.16 -2.52
N ASN A 64 -5.53 -11.40 -2.07
CA ASN A 64 -5.86 -11.40 -0.64
C ASN A 64 -5.08 -12.49 0.11
N ALA A 65 -4.88 -13.66 -0.51
CA ALA A 65 -4.03 -14.72 0.04
C ALA A 65 -2.55 -14.35 0.08
N VAL A 66 -2.06 -13.58 -0.90
CA VAL A 66 -0.72 -13.00 -0.87
C VAL A 66 -0.57 -12.03 0.31
N VAL A 67 -1.53 -11.12 0.51
CA VAL A 67 -1.51 -10.16 1.61
C VAL A 67 -1.59 -10.85 2.97
N TRP A 68 -2.43 -11.88 3.15
CA TRP A 68 -2.54 -12.62 4.41
C TRP A 68 -1.18 -13.17 4.88
N GLY A 69 -0.40 -13.73 3.95
CA GLY A 69 0.92 -14.30 4.22
C GLY A 69 2.08 -13.28 4.20
N HIS A 70 1.79 -11.99 4.06
CA HIS A 70 2.81 -10.95 3.98
C HIS A 70 3.38 -10.61 5.36
N VAL A 71 4.70 -10.35 5.44
CA VAL A 71 5.40 -10.05 6.71
C VAL A 71 4.87 -8.81 7.43
N SER A 72 4.44 -7.80 6.68
CA SER A 72 3.88 -6.54 7.19
C SER A 72 2.36 -6.55 7.40
N ALA A 73 1.65 -7.65 7.10
CA ALA A 73 0.21 -7.71 7.35
C ALA A 73 -0.06 -7.79 8.86
N ASP A 74 -1.02 -7.00 9.33
CA ASP A 74 -1.47 -7.05 10.72
C ASP A 74 -2.66 -8.00 10.90
N ASP A 75 -3.06 -8.22 12.15
CA ASP A 75 -4.16 -9.13 12.47
C ASP A 75 -5.51 -8.61 11.97
N ALA A 76 -5.67 -7.29 11.78
CA ALA A 76 -6.89 -6.72 11.22
C ALA A 76 -7.04 -7.13 9.75
N MET A 77 -5.97 -6.99 8.97
CA MET A 77 -5.91 -7.42 7.57
C MET A 77 -6.11 -8.93 7.45
N ARG A 78 -5.37 -9.73 8.23
CA ARG A 78 -5.52 -11.19 8.21
C ARG A 78 -6.94 -11.63 8.54
N ARG A 79 -7.54 -11.01 9.57
CA ARG A 79 -8.93 -11.27 9.97
C ARG A 79 -9.93 -10.87 8.89
N ALA A 80 -9.74 -9.73 8.25
CA ALA A 80 -10.58 -9.28 7.14
C ALA A 80 -10.53 -10.27 5.96
N VAL A 81 -9.33 -10.73 5.59
CA VAL A 81 -9.14 -11.72 4.51
C VAL A 81 -9.87 -13.03 4.82
N VAL A 82 -9.63 -13.66 5.97
CA VAL A 82 -10.22 -14.99 6.27
C VAL A 82 -11.72 -14.92 6.48
N ARG A 83 -12.27 -13.75 6.80
CA ARG A 83 -13.72 -13.51 6.88
C ARG A 83 -14.34 -13.05 5.55
N GLY A 84 -13.54 -12.87 4.50
CA GLY A 84 -14.03 -12.42 3.20
C GLY A 84 -14.61 -11.00 3.20
N ILE A 85 -14.09 -10.12 4.06
CA ILE A 85 -14.54 -8.72 4.13
C ILE A 85 -14.06 -7.97 2.88
N PRO A 86 -14.95 -7.30 2.13
CA PRO A 86 -14.54 -6.48 1.00
C PRO A 86 -13.82 -5.21 1.47
N HIS A 87 -12.81 -4.82 0.70
CA HIS A 87 -12.01 -3.60 0.90
C HIS A 87 -12.22 -2.59 -0.23
N GLY A 88 -12.56 -3.07 -1.44
CA GLY A 88 -12.75 -2.22 -2.61
C GLY A 88 -13.94 -1.26 -2.45
N PRO A 89 -13.84 -0.06 -3.03
CA PRO A 89 -14.88 0.96 -2.88
C PRO A 89 -16.22 0.48 -3.46
N GLY A 90 -17.29 0.62 -2.67
CA GLY A 90 -18.66 0.31 -3.09
C GLY A 90 -19.02 -1.18 -3.11
N ARG A 91 -18.07 -2.09 -2.88
CA ARG A 91 -18.36 -3.52 -2.80
C ARG A 91 -18.96 -3.88 -1.44
N THR A 92 -20.14 -4.48 -1.44
CA THR A 92 -20.81 -4.96 -0.22
C THR A 92 -20.83 -6.48 -0.11
N ARG A 93 -20.69 -7.18 -1.23
CA ARG A 93 -20.68 -8.63 -1.28
C ARG A 93 -19.35 -9.19 -0.77
N ALA A 94 -19.44 -10.17 0.12
CA ALA A 94 -18.29 -10.91 0.62
C ALA A 94 -17.36 -11.39 -0.51
N VAL A 95 -16.05 -11.28 -0.27
CA VAL A 95 -15.00 -11.78 -1.16
C VAL A 95 -14.82 -13.27 -0.92
N ARG A 96 -14.64 -14.02 -2.01
CA ARG A 96 -14.35 -15.45 -1.91
C ARG A 96 -13.00 -15.63 -1.20
N VAL A 97 -12.97 -16.48 -0.19
CA VAL A 97 -11.74 -16.87 0.50
C VAL A 97 -11.09 -18.03 -0.24
N GLU A 98 -9.80 -17.90 -0.54
CA GLU A 98 -9.00 -18.94 -1.20
C GLU A 98 -8.99 -20.24 -0.38
N ASN A 99 -8.96 -21.37 -1.09
CA ASN A 99 -9.13 -22.68 -0.45
C ASN A 99 -8.03 -22.99 0.57
N GLU A 100 -6.80 -22.53 0.33
CA GLU A 100 -5.68 -22.66 1.27
C GLU A 100 -5.96 -21.94 2.60
N LEU A 101 -6.54 -20.74 2.53
CA LEU A 101 -6.84 -19.93 3.71
C LEU A 101 -8.02 -20.43 4.53
N ARG A 102 -8.89 -21.29 3.98
CA ARG A 102 -10.04 -21.84 4.72
C ARG A 102 -9.63 -22.72 5.90
N ARG A 103 -8.39 -23.23 5.87
CA ARG A 103 -7.81 -24.06 6.93
C ARG A 103 -6.93 -23.26 7.87
N GLU A 104 -6.62 -22.02 7.52
CA GLU A 104 -5.80 -21.15 8.34
C GLU A 104 -6.60 -20.66 9.55
N GLN A 105 -5.92 -20.57 10.69
CA GLN A 105 -6.54 -20.08 11.91
C GLN A 105 -6.68 -18.56 11.84
N GLU A 106 -7.89 -18.05 12.10
CA GLU A 106 -8.09 -16.62 12.30
C GLU A 106 -7.22 -16.13 13.46
N PRO A 107 -6.60 -14.94 13.38
CA PRO A 107 -5.86 -14.38 14.51
C PRO A 107 -6.70 -14.37 15.79
N PRO A 108 -6.09 -14.57 16.98
CA PRO A 108 -6.84 -14.68 18.23
C PRO A 108 -7.68 -13.43 18.49
N VAL A 109 -8.91 -13.62 18.96
CA VAL A 109 -9.77 -12.49 19.36
C VAL A 109 -9.23 -11.93 20.68
N PRO A 110 -8.98 -10.61 20.79
CA PRO A 110 -8.53 -10.00 22.04
C PRO A 110 -9.51 -10.25 23.18
N GLU A 111 -9.02 -10.63 24.37
CA GLU A 111 -9.85 -10.95 25.54
C GLU A 111 -10.87 -9.85 25.89
N HIS A 112 -10.43 -8.59 25.85
CA HIS A 112 -11.27 -7.43 26.15
C HIS A 112 -12.42 -7.28 25.15
N PHE A 113 -12.28 -7.78 23.92
CA PHE A 113 -13.36 -7.78 22.92
C PHE A 113 -14.46 -8.75 23.30
N SER A 114 -14.10 -9.94 23.77
CA SER A 114 -15.06 -10.93 24.26
C SER A 114 -15.84 -10.43 25.47
N MET A 115 -15.20 -9.63 26.33
CA MET A 115 -15.81 -9.10 27.55
C MET A 115 -16.69 -7.86 27.33
N TYR A 116 -16.24 -6.92 26.50
CA TYR A 116 -16.85 -5.59 26.41
C TYR A 116 -17.45 -5.25 25.03
N GLY A 117 -17.27 -6.13 24.04
CA GLY A 117 -17.56 -5.82 22.63
C GLY A 117 -16.64 -4.73 22.07
N LEU A 118 -16.81 -4.40 20.78
CA LEU A 118 -15.90 -3.51 20.05
C LEU A 118 -15.65 -2.16 20.74
N ILE A 119 -16.72 -1.40 20.97
CA ILE A 119 -16.63 -0.04 21.50
C ILE A 119 -16.19 -0.07 22.97
N GLY A 120 -16.66 -1.05 23.75
CA GLY A 120 -16.26 -1.21 25.13
C GLY A 120 -14.77 -1.48 25.28
N SER A 121 -14.17 -2.34 24.44
CA SER A 121 -12.72 -2.57 24.46
C SER A 121 -11.91 -1.33 24.09
N LEU A 122 -12.36 -0.57 23.08
CA LEU A 122 -11.72 0.68 22.68
C LEU A 122 -11.78 1.72 23.82
N ARG A 123 -12.93 1.83 24.49
CA ARG A 123 -13.11 2.73 25.64
C ARG A 123 -12.32 2.30 26.88
N ALA A 124 -12.14 1.00 27.09
CA ALA A 124 -11.37 0.43 28.21
C ALA A 124 -9.84 0.50 28.01
N SER A 125 -9.36 0.87 26.81
CA SER A 125 -7.94 0.86 26.49
C SER A 125 -7.16 2.01 27.15
N THR A 126 -6.32 1.67 28.13
CA THR A 126 -5.50 2.63 28.89
C THR A 126 -4.04 2.74 28.42
N SER A 127 -3.62 1.90 27.48
CA SER A 127 -2.27 1.93 26.90
C SER A 127 -2.28 1.48 25.42
N MET A 128 -1.14 1.63 24.75
CA MET A 128 -1.02 1.39 23.31
C MET A 128 -1.27 -0.07 22.89
N GLY A 129 -0.83 -1.04 23.70
CA GLY A 129 -0.98 -2.46 23.38
C GLY A 129 -2.46 -2.90 23.30
N PRO A 130 -3.24 -2.72 24.37
CA PRO A 130 -4.69 -2.96 24.38
C PRO A 130 -5.43 -2.17 23.30
N ALA A 131 -5.07 -0.90 23.08
CA ALA A 131 -5.67 -0.08 22.04
C ALA A 131 -5.45 -0.67 20.64
N ARG A 132 -4.24 -1.12 20.33
CA ARG A 132 -3.93 -1.80 19.06
C ARG A 132 -4.68 -3.11 18.93
N ALA A 133 -4.69 -3.94 19.98
CA ALA A 133 -5.40 -5.21 19.99
C ALA A 133 -6.90 -5.00 19.72
N ALA A 134 -7.56 -4.10 20.45
CA ALA A 134 -8.95 -3.73 20.24
C ALA A 134 -9.20 -3.15 18.84
N ALA A 135 -8.29 -2.31 18.34
CA ALA A 135 -8.39 -1.76 17.00
C ALA A 135 -8.40 -2.86 15.94
N THR A 136 -7.75 -4.02 16.11
CA THR A 136 -7.78 -5.12 15.11
C THR A 136 -9.18 -5.70 14.87
N MET A 137 -10.13 -5.42 15.75
CA MET A 137 -11.51 -5.89 15.64
C MET A 137 -12.43 -4.93 14.88
N VAL A 138 -11.94 -3.76 14.47
CA VAL A 138 -12.68 -2.87 13.57
C VAL A 138 -12.55 -3.40 12.15
N LEU A 139 -13.61 -4.01 11.61
CA LEU A 139 -13.59 -4.65 10.29
C LEU A 139 -14.66 -4.06 9.38
N GLY A 140 -14.26 -3.76 8.14
CA GLY A 140 -15.15 -3.30 7.08
C GLY A 140 -15.92 -2.02 7.42
N HIS A 141 -16.87 -1.67 6.54
CA HIS A 141 -17.67 -0.47 6.68
C HIS A 141 -18.49 -0.42 8.00
N PRO A 142 -19.18 -1.50 8.43
CA PRO A 142 -19.98 -1.45 9.66
C PRO A 142 -19.13 -1.21 10.92
N GLY A 143 -17.93 -1.80 11.00
CA GLY A 143 -17.03 -1.57 12.14
C GLY A 143 -16.58 -0.11 12.22
N TRP A 144 -16.18 0.46 11.07
CA TRP A 144 -15.78 1.87 11.01
C TRP A 144 -16.94 2.84 11.29
N GLN A 145 -18.15 2.52 10.83
CA GLN A 145 -19.35 3.29 11.13
C GLN A 145 -19.64 3.30 12.65
N ALA A 146 -19.60 2.14 13.30
CA ALA A 146 -19.82 2.03 14.75
C ALA A 146 -18.78 2.85 15.55
N VAL A 147 -17.51 2.85 15.12
CA VAL A 147 -16.46 3.68 15.73
C VAL A 147 -16.75 5.17 15.55
N ALA A 148 -17.14 5.59 14.34
CA ALA A 148 -17.44 6.99 14.05
C ALA A 148 -18.65 7.51 14.83
N GLU A 149 -19.69 6.68 15.00
CA GLU A 149 -20.85 6.98 15.84
C GLU A 149 -20.45 7.09 17.32
N ALA A 150 -19.73 6.10 17.84
CA ALA A 150 -19.32 6.07 19.23
C ALA A 150 -18.40 7.23 19.62
N ASP A 151 -17.47 7.64 18.74
CA ASP A 151 -16.56 8.76 18.99
C ASP A 151 -17.29 10.12 18.95
N ARG A 152 -18.35 10.24 18.13
CA ARG A 152 -19.22 11.44 18.10
C ARG A 152 -20.07 11.55 19.35
N GLU A 153 -20.61 10.44 19.84
CA GLU A 153 -21.39 10.40 21.08
C GLU A 153 -20.50 10.74 22.29
N ARG A 154 -19.35 10.06 22.40
CA ARG A 154 -18.36 10.31 23.45
C ARG A 154 -16.96 10.02 22.91
N PRO A 155 -16.07 11.03 22.87
CA PRO A 155 -14.68 10.87 22.45
C PRO A 155 -14.01 9.61 22.99
N LEU A 156 -13.46 8.79 22.08
CA LEU A 156 -12.65 7.64 22.44
C LEU A 156 -11.34 8.09 23.13
N PRO A 157 -10.75 7.25 24.00
CA PRO A 157 -9.46 7.54 24.62
C PRO A 157 -8.36 7.81 23.59
N GLY A 158 -7.38 8.65 23.95
CA GLY A 158 -6.30 9.06 23.04
C GLY A 158 -5.51 7.91 22.43
N TYR A 159 -5.23 6.85 23.21
CA TYR A 159 -4.56 5.65 22.69
C TYR A 159 -5.40 4.89 21.65
N ALA A 160 -6.71 4.77 21.88
CA ALA A 160 -7.63 4.14 20.93
C ALA A 160 -7.71 4.96 19.63
N ARG A 161 -7.91 6.28 19.74
CA ARG A 161 -7.90 7.18 18.58
C ARG A 161 -6.62 7.09 17.77
N TRP A 162 -5.46 7.05 18.44
CA TRP A 162 -4.18 6.89 17.75
C TRP A 162 -4.04 5.52 17.07
N ALA A 163 -4.38 4.43 17.76
CA ALA A 163 -4.33 3.08 17.19
C ALA A 163 -5.23 2.93 15.96
N LEU A 164 -6.39 3.59 15.95
CA LEU A 164 -7.29 3.65 14.80
C LEU A 164 -6.78 4.57 13.70
N ALA A 165 -6.22 5.74 14.03
CA ALA A 165 -5.73 6.72 13.06
C ALA A 165 -4.60 6.19 12.16
N VAL A 166 -3.72 5.36 12.72
CA VAL A 166 -2.57 4.78 12.00
C VAL A 166 -2.92 3.55 11.16
N ARG A 167 -4.18 3.10 11.20
CA ARG A 167 -4.63 2.06 10.27
C ARG A 167 -4.80 2.64 8.88
N PRO A 168 -4.32 1.94 7.83
CA PRO A 168 -4.45 2.43 6.46
C PRO A 168 -5.93 2.52 6.03
N ASP A 169 -6.78 1.62 6.52
CA ASP A 169 -8.20 1.55 6.17
C ASP A 169 -9.12 2.44 7.02
N CYS A 170 -8.56 3.26 7.92
CA CYS A 170 -9.33 4.26 8.66
C CYS A 170 -9.89 5.31 7.69
N PRO A 171 -11.22 5.55 7.65
CA PRO A 171 -11.82 6.54 6.77
C PRO A 171 -11.20 7.94 6.96
N PRO A 172 -10.86 8.68 5.89
CA PRO A 172 -10.20 9.99 6.01
C PRO A 172 -10.96 10.99 6.89
N ALA A 173 -12.29 11.03 6.80
CA ALA A 173 -13.13 11.90 7.61
C ALA A 173 -13.05 11.56 9.11
N LEU A 174 -13.03 10.26 9.46
CA LEU A 174 -12.88 9.80 10.84
C LEU A 174 -11.45 10.06 11.35
N ARG A 175 -10.44 9.86 10.51
CA ARG A 175 -9.05 10.18 10.86
C ARG A 175 -8.89 11.67 11.19
N ALA A 176 -9.52 12.56 10.41
CA ALA A 176 -9.53 14.00 10.67
C ALA A 176 -10.24 14.38 11.98
N GLN A 177 -11.28 13.62 12.38
CA GLN A 177 -11.93 13.77 13.69
C GLN A 177 -10.99 13.42 14.86
N PHE A 178 -10.06 12.48 14.68
CA PHE A 178 -9.08 12.14 15.72
C PHE A 178 -7.97 13.19 15.87
N GLY A 179 -7.63 13.91 14.81
CA GLY A 179 -6.66 14.99 14.83
C GLY A 179 -6.36 15.58 13.46
N SER A 180 -6.04 16.87 13.41
CA SER A 180 -5.73 17.62 12.18
C SER A 180 -4.44 18.43 12.22
N HIS A 181 -3.73 18.44 13.36
CA HIS A 181 -2.53 19.24 13.53
C HIS A 181 -1.30 18.61 12.84
N ALA A 182 -0.33 19.42 12.41
CA ALA A 182 0.83 18.96 11.62
C ALA A 182 1.60 17.78 12.25
N LYS A 183 1.81 17.80 13.57
CA LYS A 183 2.46 16.69 14.30
C LYS A 183 1.67 15.37 14.19
N PHE A 184 0.34 15.40 14.16
CA PHE A 184 -0.49 14.21 13.99
C PHE A 184 -0.36 13.66 12.58
N THR A 185 -0.55 14.52 11.58
CA THR A 185 -0.38 14.17 10.15
C THR A 185 0.99 13.58 9.87
N HIS A 186 2.05 14.19 10.43
CA HIS A 186 3.41 13.69 10.30
C HIS A 186 3.57 12.28 10.87
N ARG A 187 3.02 12.00 12.06
CA ARG A 187 3.13 10.67 12.69
C ARG A 187 2.28 9.63 11.96
N VAL A 188 1.10 10.01 11.45
CA VAL A 188 0.26 9.14 10.60
C VAL A 188 1.05 8.71 9.36
N ARG A 189 1.73 9.66 8.70
CA ARG A 189 2.61 9.37 7.56
C ARG A 189 3.78 8.45 7.96
N GLN A 190 4.43 8.71 9.10
CA GLN A 190 5.51 7.84 9.61
C GLN A 190 5.03 6.42 9.92
N ALA A 191 3.75 6.24 10.25
CA ALA A 191 3.14 4.93 10.46
C ALA A 191 2.82 4.19 9.16
N GLY A 192 3.13 4.77 7.99
CA GLY A 192 2.90 4.13 6.69
C GLY A 192 1.47 4.30 6.16
N VAL A 193 0.70 5.22 6.71
CA VAL A 193 -0.58 5.66 6.15
C VAL A 193 -0.32 6.67 5.03
N ILE A 194 -0.72 6.31 3.82
CA ILE A 194 -0.44 7.04 2.58
C ILE A 194 -1.76 7.20 1.83
N ASP A 195 -2.04 8.41 1.36
CA ASP A 195 -3.34 8.74 0.76
C ASP A 195 -3.58 7.99 -0.56
N GLY A 196 -2.51 7.69 -1.31
CA GLY A 196 -2.58 6.87 -2.52
C GLY A 196 -1.24 6.68 -3.24
N PRO A 197 -1.21 5.86 -4.30
CA PRO A 197 0.01 5.57 -5.06
C PRO A 197 0.67 6.82 -5.69
N GLY A 198 -0.12 7.82 -6.07
CA GLY A 198 0.41 9.09 -6.60
C GLY A 198 1.31 9.82 -5.59
N GLN A 199 0.81 10.04 -4.37
CA GLN A 199 1.57 10.65 -3.29
C GLN A 199 2.79 9.78 -2.92
N TYR A 200 2.61 8.45 -2.87
CA TYR A 200 3.70 7.52 -2.63
C TYR A 200 4.84 7.69 -3.64
N ALA A 201 4.50 7.72 -4.93
CA ALA A 201 5.44 7.86 -6.02
C ALA A 201 6.25 9.17 -5.95
N THR A 202 5.64 10.26 -5.52
CA THR A 202 6.27 11.59 -5.54
C THR A 202 6.97 11.98 -4.25
N THR A 203 6.55 11.46 -3.09
CA THR A 203 7.06 11.96 -1.80
C THR A 203 7.84 10.95 -0.98
N TRP A 204 7.78 9.65 -1.33
CA TRP A 204 8.47 8.62 -0.55
C TRP A 204 9.88 8.37 -1.06
N SER A 205 10.74 7.97 -0.13
CA SER A 205 12.13 7.62 -0.35
C SER A 205 12.49 6.35 0.43
N PRO A 206 13.50 5.59 -0.01
CA PRO A 206 14.31 5.82 -1.22
C PRO A 206 13.57 5.45 -2.52
N ALA A 207 13.90 6.14 -3.62
CA ALA A 207 13.32 5.93 -4.95
C ALA A 207 13.40 4.46 -5.40
N THR A 208 14.46 3.76 -5.01
CA THR A 208 14.62 2.32 -5.27
C THR A 208 13.44 1.49 -4.78
N GLN A 209 13.11 1.63 -3.49
CA GLN A 209 12.07 0.86 -2.85
C GLN A 209 10.70 1.22 -3.43
N VAL A 210 10.46 2.52 -3.66
CA VAL A 210 9.21 2.99 -4.28
C VAL A 210 9.05 2.40 -5.68
N LEU A 211 10.10 2.45 -6.52
CA LEU A 211 10.05 1.87 -7.87
C LEU A 211 9.89 0.36 -7.88
N MET A 212 10.46 -0.35 -6.90
CA MET A 212 10.24 -1.80 -6.74
C MET A 212 8.77 -2.09 -6.43
N VAL A 213 8.17 -1.36 -5.49
CA VAL A 213 6.76 -1.48 -5.14
C VAL A 213 5.86 -1.16 -6.33
N LEU A 214 6.09 -0.05 -7.02
CA LEU A 214 5.29 0.37 -8.17
C LEU A 214 5.42 -0.58 -9.36
N ALA A 215 6.61 -1.12 -9.63
CA ALA A 215 6.80 -2.12 -10.67
C ALA A 215 5.93 -3.38 -10.45
N MET A 216 5.73 -3.78 -9.19
CA MET A 216 4.84 -4.88 -8.83
C MET A 216 3.36 -4.47 -8.76
N GLY A 217 3.06 -3.17 -8.74
CA GLY A 217 1.71 -2.63 -8.69
C GLY A 217 0.83 -3.02 -9.87
N THR A 218 1.41 -3.20 -11.05
CA THR A 218 0.69 -3.71 -12.24
C THR A 218 0.09 -5.11 -12.03
N THR A 219 0.66 -5.88 -11.09
CA THR A 219 0.15 -7.20 -10.72
C THR A 219 -0.66 -7.15 -9.42
N MET A 220 -0.17 -6.42 -8.41
CA MET A 220 -0.71 -6.44 -7.05
C MET A 220 -1.87 -5.45 -6.81
N PHE A 221 -1.88 -4.30 -7.48
CA PHE A 221 -2.91 -3.27 -7.35
C PHE A 221 -3.13 -2.52 -8.69
N PRO A 222 -3.45 -3.25 -9.77
CA PRO A 222 -3.52 -2.70 -11.12
C PRO A 222 -4.51 -1.54 -11.27
N THR A 223 -5.56 -1.48 -10.45
CA THR A 223 -6.55 -0.41 -10.51
C THR A 223 -5.97 0.90 -9.97
N ARG A 224 -5.10 0.82 -8.97
CA ARG A 224 -4.55 1.98 -8.24
C ARG A 224 -3.21 2.46 -8.78
N VAL A 225 -2.42 1.59 -9.43
CA VAL A 225 -1.07 1.94 -9.92
C VAL A 225 -1.08 3.12 -10.91
N ARG A 226 -2.18 3.32 -11.65
CA ARG A 226 -2.35 4.44 -12.58
C ARG A 226 -2.18 5.81 -11.92
N GLU A 227 -2.56 5.96 -10.65
CA GLU A 227 -2.35 7.23 -9.92
C GLU A 227 -0.87 7.59 -9.79
N ALA A 228 0.00 6.59 -9.62
CA ALA A 228 1.45 6.78 -9.61
C ALA A 228 1.99 7.07 -11.01
N GLU A 229 1.48 6.37 -12.02
CA GLU A 229 1.84 6.63 -13.42
C GLU A 229 1.52 8.06 -13.83
N ASP A 230 0.29 8.52 -13.56
CA ASP A 230 -0.19 9.85 -13.92
C ASP A 230 0.59 10.95 -13.17
N ALA A 231 0.94 10.72 -11.90
CA ALA A 231 1.74 11.67 -11.13
C ALA A 231 3.19 11.81 -11.66
N LEU A 232 3.79 10.71 -12.14
CA LEU A 232 5.19 10.70 -12.60
C LEU A 232 5.35 11.00 -14.09
N ARG A 233 4.35 10.69 -14.91
CA ARG A 233 4.40 10.76 -16.38
C ARG A 233 4.86 12.14 -16.91
N PRO A 234 4.35 13.29 -16.43
CA PRO A 234 4.80 14.59 -16.93
C PRO A 234 6.29 14.86 -16.69
N LEU A 235 6.78 14.48 -15.51
CA LEU A 235 8.18 14.67 -15.14
C LEU A 235 9.11 13.73 -15.93
N VAL A 236 8.73 12.46 -16.05
CA VAL A 236 9.52 11.46 -16.80
C VAL A 236 9.61 11.83 -18.28
N ARG A 237 8.51 12.29 -18.88
CA ARG A 237 8.49 12.73 -20.28
C ARG A 237 9.33 13.99 -20.51
N SER A 238 9.29 14.95 -19.60
CA SER A 238 10.04 16.21 -19.75
C SER A 238 11.54 16.04 -19.48
N GLN A 239 11.93 15.27 -18.47
CA GLN A 239 13.33 15.15 -18.05
C GLN A 239 14.09 14.06 -18.81
N LEU A 240 13.43 12.92 -19.07
CA LEU A 240 14.04 11.77 -19.73
C LEU A 240 13.56 11.64 -21.17
N GLY A 241 12.24 11.55 -21.38
CA GLY A 241 11.65 11.39 -22.72
C GLY A 241 12.36 10.32 -23.55
N GLY A 242 12.73 10.65 -24.79
CA GLY A 242 13.55 9.80 -25.66
C GLY A 242 15.07 9.96 -25.51
N ARG A 243 15.58 10.67 -24.48
CA ARG A 243 17.02 10.95 -24.28
C ARG A 243 17.73 9.73 -23.68
N GLU A 244 18.34 8.91 -24.53
CA GLU A 244 19.01 7.67 -24.12
C GLU A 244 20.10 7.88 -23.05
N ASP A 245 20.85 8.99 -23.11
CA ASP A 245 21.89 9.30 -22.13
C ASP A 245 21.32 9.58 -20.74
N ALA A 246 20.19 10.28 -20.65
CA ALA A 246 19.49 10.52 -19.37
C ALA A 246 19.01 9.21 -18.75
N TRP A 247 18.52 8.28 -19.57
CA TRP A 247 18.15 6.95 -19.13
C TRP A 247 19.35 6.12 -18.66
N ALA A 248 20.51 6.25 -19.31
CA ALA A 248 21.74 5.61 -18.88
C ALA A 248 22.21 6.14 -17.50
N VAL A 249 22.18 7.45 -17.30
CA VAL A 249 22.47 8.07 -15.99
C VAL A 249 21.49 7.58 -14.93
N LEU A 250 20.18 7.55 -15.24
CA LEU A 250 19.17 7.03 -14.30
C LEU A 250 19.46 5.57 -13.92
N ALA A 251 19.78 4.71 -14.89
CA ALA A 251 20.07 3.30 -14.64
C ALA A 251 21.31 3.10 -13.75
N GLN A 252 22.29 4.00 -13.83
CA GLN A 252 23.46 4.00 -12.95
C GLN A 252 23.12 4.49 -11.53
N LEU A 253 22.37 5.60 -11.44
CA LEU A 253 22.03 6.22 -10.15
C LEU A 253 21.02 5.42 -9.35
N VAL A 254 20.07 4.75 -10.01
CA VAL A 254 18.87 4.21 -9.35
C VAL A 254 19.24 3.34 -8.16
N ARG A 255 20.27 2.50 -8.23
CA ARG A 255 20.62 1.54 -7.16
C ARG A 255 21.15 2.17 -5.88
N SER A 256 21.75 3.36 -5.95
CA SER A 256 22.38 4.05 -4.82
C SER A 256 21.65 5.35 -4.43
N TYR A 257 20.61 5.74 -5.17
CA TYR A 257 19.91 6.99 -4.91
C TYR A 257 19.00 6.91 -3.69
N HIS A 258 19.24 7.79 -2.70
CA HIS A 258 18.49 7.83 -1.44
C HIS A 258 17.31 8.81 -1.45
N GLY A 259 17.23 9.70 -2.44
CA GLY A 259 16.13 10.66 -2.58
C GLY A 259 14.85 10.03 -3.15
N THR A 260 13.92 10.89 -3.54
CA THR A 260 12.63 10.54 -4.14
C THR A 260 12.74 10.25 -5.64
N ILE A 261 11.71 9.66 -6.24
CA ILE A 261 11.68 9.44 -7.70
C ILE A 261 11.79 10.77 -8.46
N PRO A 262 11.06 11.85 -8.10
CA PRO A 262 11.21 13.13 -8.80
C PRO A 262 12.62 13.69 -8.77
N GLU A 263 13.31 13.60 -7.64
CA GLU A 263 14.70 14.06 -7.50
C GLU A 263 15.65 13.20 -8.36
N LEU A 264 15.48 11.87 -8.37
CA LEU A 264 16.24 10.96 -9.21
C LEU A 264 16.07 11.29 -10.70
N VAL A 265 14.82 11.46 -11.15
CA VAL A 265 14.49 11.75 -12.55
C VAL A 265 15.05 13.10 -12.99
N THR A 266 14.90 14.13 -12.14
CA THR A 266 15.45 15.47 -12.41
C THR A 266 16.98 15.45 -12.45
N THR A 267 17.61 14.74 -11.51
CA THR A 267 19.08 14.59 -11.46
C THR A 267 19.60 13.93 -12.74
N ALA A 268 18.98 12.83 -13.16
CA ALA A 268 19.38 12.12 -14.37
C ALA A 268 19.20 12.97 -15.63
N GLY A 269 18.11 13.73 -15.73
CA GLY A 269 17.86 14.65 -16.84
C GLY A 269 18.83 15.84 -16.90
N ALA A 270 19.35 16.30 -15.75
CA ALA A 270 20.28 17.42 -15.66
C ALA A 270 21.76 17.04 -15.89
N VAL A 271 22.15 15.80 -15.58
CA VAL A 271 23.54 15.31 -15.73
C VAL A 271 23.84 14.86 -17.16
N ALA A 272 22.84 14.35 -17.88
CA ALA A 272 22.94 13.98 -19.29
C ALA A 272 22.80 15.19 -20.22
#